data_AF-A0A1I7KW73-F1
#
_entry.id   AF-A0A1I7KW73-F1
#
_cell.length_a   1.000
_cell.length_b   1.000
_cell.length_c   1.000
_cell.angle_alpha   90.00
_cell.angle_beta   90.00
_cell.angle_gamma   90.00
#
_symmetry.space_group_name_H-M   'P 1'
#
loop_
_entity.id
_entity.type
_entity.pdbx_description
1 polymer ?
#
loop_
_entity_poly.entity_id
_entity_poly.type
_entity_poly.pdbx_seq_one_letter_code
_entity_poly.pdbx_strand_id
1 'polypeptide(L)'
;MAARTKQPVDEWPIPKPKLPPRKMKPPVPKAPAPVKRKPSAKKPRRKKGQQPPRRFWIGLALLLAIIALVFYVEYFVEKPAPVWPEGHTVYGVDVSHYQKEVDWQQVRENQIAFAFVKATEGVSLKDKHFQRNWAGADSAGIIRGAYHFYLPYLDPEQQANNFLATVKISSGDLPPVLDIEVRGRKSAAQLRKDLKVWLDVVENAYGVRPIIYTGYSFYIDYLAGHFDSYPLWIAHYDVPKLKIEKSTTRKLHFWQYTDIGEVGGVEGRVDCNVFYGSMRDLREMCVK
;
A
#
# COMPACT_ATOMS: atom_id res chain seq x y z
N MET A 1 64.16 40.64 -10.39
CA MET A 1 64.05 39.79 -11.59
C MET A 1 62.64 39.18 -11.65
N ALA A 2 62.03 39.13 -12.85
CA ALA A 2 60.65 38.72 -13.20
C ALA A 2 59.53 39.62 -12.62
N ALA A 3 58.81 40.49 -13.36
CA ALA A 3 58.06 40.40 -14.62
C ALA A 3 56.78 39.54 -14.55
N ARG A 4 55.62 40.20 -14.45
CA ARG A 4 54.38 39.81 -15.16
C ARG A 4 53.43 41.01 -15.27
N THR A 5 53.27 41.41 -16.52
CA THR A 5 52.50 42.51 -17.09
C THR A 5 50.99 42.16 -17.15
N LYS A 6 50.15 43.16 -16.88
CA LYS A 6 48.70 43.15 -17.08
C LYS A 6 48.37 43.30 -18.57
N GLN A 7 47.43 42.51 -19.07
CA GLN A 7 46.88 42.60 -20.43
C GLN A 7 46.00 43.85 -20.60
N PRO A 8 45.96 44.50 -21.78
CA PRO A 8 45.00 45.55 -22.12
C PRO A 8 43.69 44.98 -22.66
N VAL A 9 42.62 45.77 -22.48
CA VAL A 9 41.23 45.51 -22.85
C VAL A 9 41.01 45.94 -24.30
N ASP A 10 40.54 45.04 -25.16
CA ASP A 10 40.22 45.32 -26.57
C ASP A 10 38.87 46.04 -26.73
N GLU A 11 38.93 47.20 -27.39
CA GLU A 11 37.78 48.02 -27.82
C GLU A 11 37.08 47.38 -29.04
N TRP A 12 35.75 47.29 -28.97
CA TRP A 12 34.89 46.85 -30.08
C TRP A 12 34.53 48.02 -31.01
N PRO A 13 34.63 47.89 -32.35
CA PRO A 13 34.30 48.98 -33.28
C PRO A 13 32.79 49.13 -33.52
N ILE A 14 32.31 50.37 -33.37
CA ILE A 14 30.94 50.82 -33.65
C ILE A 14 30.71 50.91 -35.18
N PRO A 15 29.70 50.23 -35.76
CA PRO A 15 29.37 50.37 -37.19
C PRO A 15 28.62 51.69 -37.50
N LYS A 16 29.09 52.44 -38.51
CA LYS A 16 28.48 53.68 -39.00
C LYS A 16 27.15 53.43 -39.76
N PRO A 17 26.17 54.35 -39.69
CA PRO A 17 24.89 54.21 -40.38
C PRO A 17 25.03 54.37 -41.91
N LYS A 18 24.40 53.47 -42.67
CA LYS A 18 24.34 53.52 -44.15
C LYS A 18 23.23 54.46 -44.62
N LEU A 19 23.59 55.46 -45.44
CA LEU A 19 22.66 56.35 -46.13
C LEU A 19 21.82 55.58 -47.19
N PRO A 20 20.54 55.96 -47.40
CA PRO A 20 19.69 55.30 -48.38
C PRO A 20 20.08 55.66 -49.83
N PRO A 21 20.04 54.71 -50.77
CA PRO A 21 20.33 54.99 -52.17
C PRO A 21 19.20 55.75 -52.89
N ARG A 22 19.63 56.61 -53.81
CA ARG A 22 18.86 57.54 -54.66
C ARG A 22 17.94 56.79 -55.64
N LYS A 23 16.65 57.13 -55.68
CA LYS A 23 15.68 56.56 -56.64
C LYS A 23 16.01 56.96 -58.08
N MET A 24 16.32 55.98 -58.94
CA MET A 24 16.34 56.15 -60.40
C MET A 24 14.93 55.91 -60.98
N LYS A 25 14.50 56.75 -61.93
CA LYS A 25 13.24 56.59 -62.68
C LYS A 25 13.35 55.39 -63.64
N PRO A 26 12.27 54.59 -63.84
CA PRO A 26 12.30 53.40 -64.67
C PRO A 26 12.27 53.73 -66.16
N PRO A 27 12.87 52.90 -67.03
CA PRO A 27 12.64 52.97 -68.48
C PRO A 27 11.28 52.35 -68.84
N VAL A 28 10.62 52.93 -69.85
CA VAL A 28 9.32 52.48 -70.38
C VAL A 28 9.46 51.10 -71.05
N PRO A 29 8.62 50.08 -70.73
CA PRO A 29 8.70 48.79 -71.39
C PRO A 29 8.08 48.82 -72.80
N LYS A 30 8.77 48.22 -73.79
CA LYS A 30 8.19 47.87 -75.09
C LYS A 30 7.22 46.69 -74.94
N ALA A 31 6.10 46.71 -75.67
CA ALA A 31 5.08 45.67 -75.64
C ALA A 31 5.64 44.29 -76.04
N PRO A 32 5.36 43.22 -75.28
CA PRO A 32 5.75 41.87 -75.65
C PRO A 32 4.79 41.26 -76.70
N ALA A 33 5.35 40.49 -77.64
CA ALA A 33 4.62 39.70 -78.63
C ALA A 33 3.77 38.58 -77.97
N PRO A 34 2.68 38.11 -78.60
CA PRO A 34 1.74 37.19 -77.96
C PRO A 34 2.34 35.78 -77.79
N VAL A 35 2.48 35.37 -76.52
CA VAL A 35 2.94 34.03 -76.11
C VAL A 35 1.77 33.02 -76.20
N LYS A 36 1.95 31.95 -76.97
CA LYS A 36 1.01 30.81 -77.02
C LYS A 36 0.90 30.13 -75.65
N ARG A 37 -0.31 30.08 -75.08
CA ARG A 37 -0.60 29.42 -73.79
C ARG A 37 -0.48 27.89 -73.91
N LYS A 38 0.42 27.28 -73.13
CA LYS A 38 0.37 25.83 -72.83
C LYS A 38 -0.75 25.53 -71.83
N PRO A 39 -1.40 24.36 -71.88
CA PRO A 39 -2.46 24.02 -70.95
C PRO A 39 -1.93 23.84 -69.52
N SER A 40 -2.62 24.45 -68.55
CA SER A 40 -2.26 24.41 -67.13
C SER A 40 -2.46 22.99 -66.57
N ALA A 41 -1.43 22.41 -65.96
CA ALA A 41 -1.54 21.18 -65.18
C ALA A 41 -2.49 21.38 -64.00
N LYS A 42 -3.51 20.52 -63.88
CA LYS A 42 -4.49 20.56 -62.78
C LYS A 42 -3.79 20.27 -61.44
N LYS A 43 -3.94 21.16 -60.46
CA LYS A 43 -3.49 20.94 -59.07
C LYS A 43 -4.17 19.71 -58.47
N PRO A 44 -3.48 18.89 -57.65
CA PRO A 44 -4.11 17.75 -56.99
C PRO A 44 -5.13 18.26 -55.96
N ARG A 45 -6.37 17.77 -56.06
CA ARG A 45 -7.43 18.04 -55.09
C ARG A 45 -7.01 17.52 -53.71
N ARG A 46 -6.90 18.40 -52.70
CA ARG A 46 -6.88 18.01 -51.28
C ARG A 46 -8.12 17.14 -51.01
N LYS A 47 -7.92 15.86 -50.67
CA LYS A 47 -9.02 15.02 -50.16
C LYS A 47 -9.51 15.67 -48.86
N LYS A 48 -10.75 16.18 -48.85
CA LYS A 48 -11.43 16.54 -47.59
C LYS A 48 -11.36 15.31 -46.69
N GLY A 49 -10.77 15.43 -45.51
CA GLY A 49 -10.71 14.33 -44.54
C GLY A 49 -12.10 13.77 -44.37
N GLN A 50 -12.30 12.51 -44.77
CA GLN A 50 -13.59 11.85 -44.59
C GLN A 50 -13.83 11.78 -43.08
N GLN A 51 -14.92 12.41 -42.63
CA GLN A 51 -15.32 12.26 -41.24
C GLN A 51 -15.58 10.77 -40.96
N PRO A 52 -15.27 10.30 -39.75
CA PRO A 52 -15.54 8.92 -39.38
C PRO A 52 -17.01 8.57 -39.62
N PRO A 53 -17.32 7.37 -40.11
CA PRO A 53 -18.69 6.96 -40.38
C PRO A 53 -19.50 6.93 -39.08
N ARG A 54 -20.82 7.18 -39.12
CA ARG A 54 -21.70 7.23 -37.93
C ARG A 54 -21.50 6.07 -36.92
N ARG A 55 -21.25 4.86 -37.42
CA ARG A 55 -20.93 3.68 -36.61
C ARG A 55 -19.73 3.85 -35.66
N PHE A 56 -18.74 4.66 -36.05
CA PHE A 56 -17.60 5.01 -35.21
C PHE A 56 -18.04 5.80 -33.97
N TRP A 57 -18.87 6.82 -34.17
CA TRP A 57 -19.40 7.66 -33.08
C TRP A 57 -20.36 6.89 -32.17
N ILE A 58 -21.16 5.98 -32.74
CA ILE A 58 -22.01 5.07 -31.96
C ILE A 58 -21.14 4.15 -31.09
N GLY A 59 -20.09 3.56 -31.66
CA GLY A 59 -19.15 2.72 -30.91
C GLY A 59 -18.42 3.49 -29.80
N LEU A 60 -18.00 4.72 -30.07
CA LEU A 60 -17.37 5.59 -29.08
C LEU A 60 -18.32 5.95 -27.93
N ALA A 61 -19.58 6.29 -28.24
CA ALA A 61 -20.59 6.60 -27.24
C ALA A 61 -20.91 5.38 -26.36
N LEU A 62 -21.01 4.17 -26.94
CA LEU A 62 -21.20 2.93 -26.19
C LEU A 62 -20.00 2.63 -25.29
N LEU A 63 -18.77 2.81 -25.77
CA LEU A 63 -17.57 2.62 -24.96
C LEU A 63 -17.54 3.59 -23.77
N LEU A 64 -17.85 4.87 -23.99
CA LEU A 64 -17.92 5.86 -22.92
C LEU A 64 -19.04 5.56 -21.93
N ALA A 65 -20.19 5.06 -22.38
CA ALA A 65 -21.27 4.64 -21.51
C ALA A 65 -20.88 3.42 -20.66
N ILE A 66 -20.16 2.44 -21.21
CA ILE A 66 -19.63 1.29 -20.46
C ILE A 66 -18.61 1.77 -19.42
N ILE A 67 -17.69 2.65 -19.80
CA ILE A 67 -16.71 3.23 -18.87
C ILE A 67 -17.43 3.99 -17.74
N ALA A 68 -18.40 4.83 -18.08
CA ALA A 68 -19.19 5.56 -17.09
C ALA A 68 -19.99 4.62 -16.18
N LEU A 69 -20.54 3.53 -16.71
CA LEU A 69 -21.24 2.50 -15.93
C LEU A 69 -20.28 1.76 -15.01
N VAL A 70 -19.07 1.42 -15.46
CA VAL A 70 -18.03 0.81 -14.62
C VAL A 70 -17.63 1.74 -13.49
N PHE A 71 -17.38 3.03 -13.78
CA PHE A 71 -17.11 4.03 -12.74
C PHE A 71 -18.31 4.21 -11.81
N TYR A 72 -19.54 4.18 -12.33
CA TYR A 72 -20.73 4.30 -11.52
C TYR A 72 -20.87 3.10 -10.58
N VAL A 73 -20.67 1.88 -11.07
CA VAL A 73 -20.71 0.66 -10.25
C VAL A 73 -19.60 0.69 -9.20
N GLU A 74 -18.36 0.99 -9.59
CA GLU A 74 -17.23 1.00 -8.65
C GLU A 74 -17.36 2.08 -7.57
N TYR A 75 -17.98 3.23 -7.88
CA TYR A 75 -18.08 4.37 -6.97
C TYR A 75 -19.39 4.44 -6.19
N PHE A 76 -20.51 3.98 -6.76
CA PHE A 76 -21.85 4.15 -6.18
C PHE A 76 -22.54 2.85 -5.77
N VAL A 77 -22.04 1.67 -6.16
CA VAL A 77 -22.60 0.41 -5.64
C VAL A 77 -21.92 0.11 -4.31
N GLU A 78 -22.72 0.15 -3.24
CA GLU A 78 -22.28 -0.28 -1.90
C GLU A 78 -21.78 -1.73 -1.98
N LYS A 79 -20.50 -1.93 -1.66
CA LYS A 79 -19.93 -3.27 -1.47
C LYS A 79 -20.61 -3.91 -0.25
N PRO A 80 -20.88 -5.22 -0.26
CA PRO A 80 -21.50 -5.89 0.88
C PRO A 80 -20.67 -5.60 2.14
N ALA A 81 -21.35 -5.16 3.20
CA ALA A 81 -20.70 -4.93 4.48
C ALA A 81 -20.13 -6.27 5.00
N PRO A 82 -18.97 -6.25 5.67
CA PRO A 82 -18.41 -7.47 6.23
C PRO A 82 -19.40 -8.08 7.24
N VAL A 83 -19.53 -9.41 7.22
CA VAL A 83 -20.34 -10.11 8.21
C VAL A 83 -19.55 -10.19 9.51
N TRP A 84 -20.01 -9.43 10.50
CA TRP A 84 -19.42 -9.35 11.83
C TRP A 84 -20.01 -10.39 12.78
N PRO A 85 -19.21 -11.08 13.60
CA PRO A 85 -19.74 -11.99 14.61
C PRO A 85 -20.48 -11.19 15.70
N GLU A 86 -21.62 -11.73 16.15
CA GLU A 86 -22.46 -11.09 17.16
C GLU A 86 -21.74 -10.90 18.51
N GLY A 87 -22.10 -9.85 19.24
CA GLY A 87 -21.58 -9.58 20.58
C GLY A 87 -20.22 -8.89 20.62
N HIS A 88 -19.69 -8.46 19.47
CA HIS A 88 -18.47 -7.67 19.34
C HIS A 88 -18.79 -6.25 18.83
N THR A 89 -17.88 -5.30 19.06
CA THR A 89 -18.04 -3.90 18.63
C THR A 89 -16.76 -3.29 18.06
N VAL A 90 -15.65 -4.03 18.13
CA VAL A 90 -14.33 -3.56 17.70
C VAL A 90 -13.79 -4.56 16.70
N TYR A 91 -13.78 -4.14 15.44
CA TYR A 91 -13.42 -4.96 14.29
C TYR A 91 -12.08 -4.53 13.72
N GLY A 92 -11.36 -5.48 13.15
CA GLY A 92 -10.09 -5.23 12.51
C GLY A 92 -9.84 -6.15 11.35
N VAL A 93 -8.80 -5.84 10.59
CA VAL A 93 -8.27 -6.71 9.54
C VAL A 93 -6.81 -7.03 9.82
N ASP A 94 -6.29 -8.05 9.17
CA ASP A 94 -4.85 -8.16 9.02
C ASP A 94 -4.48 -8.38 7.55
N VAL A 95 -3.37 -7.76 7.16
CA VAL A 95 -2.96 -7.65 5.77
C VAL A 95 -1.48 -7.90 5.59
N SER A 96 -1.13 -8.35 4.40
CA SER A 96 0.24 -8.51 3.94
C SER A 96 0.34 -8.03 2.50
N HIS A 97 1.44 -8.36 1.84
CA HIS A 97 1.56 -8.13 0.40
C HIS A 97 0.51 -8.87 -0.45
N TYR A 98 -0.16 -9.90 0.06
CA TYR A 98 -1.20 -10.64 -0.67
C TYR A 98 -2.43 -9.78 -0.99
N GLN A 99 -2.74 -8.80 -0.13
CA GLN A 99 -3.84 -7.84 -0.32
C GLN A 99 -3.50 -6.70 -1.29
N LYS A 100 -2.31 -6.71 -1.91
CA LYS A 100 -1.87 -5.75 -2.94
C LYS A 100 -2.00 -4.28 -2.50
N GLU A 101 -2.83 -3.49 -3.19
CA GLU A 101 -3.14 -2.10 -2.88
C GLU A 101 -4.39 -2.06 -1.99
N VAL A 102 -4.29 -1.38 -0.84
CA VAL A 102 -5.37 -1.21 0.12
C VAL A 102 -5.77 0.26 0.18
N ASP A 103 -7.06 0.55 -0.07
CA ASP A 103 -7.65 1.85 0.19
C ASP A 103 -8.07 1.93 1.66
N TRP A 104 -7.19 2.47 2.48
CA TRP A 104 -7.38 2.56 3.92
C TRP A 104 -8.53 3.49 4.35
N GLN A 105 -8.92 4.46 3.51
CA GLN A 105 -10.08 5.30 3.82
C GLN A 105 -11.38 4.51 3.67
N GLN A 106 -11.52 3.75 2.58
CA GLN A 106 -12.66 2.84 2.42
C GLN A 106 -12.68 1.76 3.51
N VAL A 107 -11.51 1.22 3.90
CA VAL A 107 -11.42 0.26 5.02
C VAL A 107 -11.95 0.89 6.31
N ARG A 108 -11.59 2.15 6.59
CA ARG A 108 -12.09 2.89 7.76
C ARG A 108 -13.60 3.14 7.71
N GLU A 109 -14.17 3.40 6.53
CA GLU A 109 -15.61 3.57 6.32
C GLU A 109 -16.39 2.28 6.63
N ASN A 110 -15.76 1.11 6.44
CA ASN A 110 -16.28 -0.19 6.84
C ASN A 110 -16.17 -0.48 8.35
N GLN A 111 -16.04 0.56 9.18
CA GLN A 111 -15.98 0.48 10.65
C GLN A 111 -14.78 -0.33 11.20
N ILE A 112 -13.75 -0.52 10.39
CA ILE A 112 -12.48 -1.10 10.84
C ILE A 112 -11.80 -0.14 11.81
N ALA A 113 -11.55 -0.62 13.02
CA ALA A 113 -10.95 0.13 14.11
C ALA A 113 -9.45 -0.12 14.27
N PHE A 114 -8.99 -1.33 13.92
CA PHE A 114 -7.58 -1.69 13.97
C PHE A 114 -7.13 -2.53 12.77
N ALA A 115 -5.83 -2.55 12.50
CA ALA A 115 -5.23 -3.41 11.50
C ALA A 115 -3.89 -3.98 11.96
N PHE A 116 -3.65 -5.26 11.74
CA PHE A 116 -2.31 -5.84 11.83
C PHE A 116 -1.68 -5.91 10.42
N VAL A 117 -0.44 -5.46 10.29
CA VAL A 117 0.26 -5.40 9.00
C VAL A 117 1.51 -6.27 9.07
N LYS A 118 1.66 -7.19 8.11
CA LYS A 118 2.87 -8.02 8.01
C LYS A 118 4.07 -7.11 7.81
N ALA A 119 5.04 -7.19 8.70
CA ALA A 119 6.28 -6.44 8.58
C ALA A 119 7.40 -7.31 8.02
N THR A 120 7.56 -8.49 8.59
CA THR A 120 8.72 -9.34 8.34
C THR A 120 8.38 -10.82 8.44
N GLU A 121 9.24 -11.64 7.84
CA GLU A 121 9.19 -13.09 7.92
C GLU A 121 10.60 -13.65 8.00
N GLY A 122 10.83 -14.57 8.93
CA GLY A 122 12.15 -15.17 9.10
C GLY A 122 13.25 -14.13 9.33
N VAL A 123 14.47 -14.46 8.93
CA VAL A 123 15.66 -13.65 9.29
C VAL A 123 15.91 -12.45 8.38
N SER A 124 15.24 -12.34 7.22
CA SER A 124 15.58 -11.31 6.23
C SER A 124 14.43 -10.80 5.38
N LEU A 125 13.30 -11.50 5.28
CA LEU A 125 12.20 -11.05 4.43
C LEU A 125 11.50 -9.88 5.11
N LYS A 126 11.33 -8.80 4.35
CA LYS A 126 10.50 -7.64 4.69
C LYS A 126 9.32 -7.61 3.72
N ASP A 127 8.11 -7.47 4.24
CA ASP A 127 6.93 -7.43 3.39
C ASP A 127 6.99 -6.17 2.50
N LYS A 128 6.85 -6.37 1.18
CA LYS A 128 7.00 -5.30 0.17
C LYS A 128 5.93 -4.20 0.28
N HIS A 129 4.81 -4.47 0.95
CA HIS A 129 3.72 -3.50 1.13
C HIS A 129 3.64 -2.98 2.57
N PHE A 130 4.50 -3.45 3.49
CA PHE A 130 4.50 -3.01 4.89
C PHE A 130 4.48 -1.50 5.06
N GLN A 131 5.46 -0.77 4.50
CA GLN A 131 5.57 0.68 4.72
C GLN A 131 4.35 1.46 4.21
N ARG A 132 3.79 1.05 3.07
CA ARG A 132 2.58 1.66 2.50
C ARG A 132 1.37 1.39 3.40
N ASN A 133 1.17 0.13 3.78
CA ASN A 133 0.05 -0.28 4.61
C ASN A 133 0.14 0.33 6.02
N TRP A 134 1.33 0.36 6.59
CA TRP A 134 1.64 0.99 7.87
C TRP A 134 1.25 2.47 7.88
N ALA A 135 1.72 3.24 6.89
CA ALA A 135 1.42 4.67 6.78
C ALA A 135 -0.06 4.94 6.40
N GLY A 136 -0.64 4.09 5.56
CA GLY A 136 -2.02 4.21 5.11
C GLY A 136 -3.03 4.00 6.24
N ALA A 137 -2.86 2.96 7.05
CA ALA A 137 -3.72 2.70 8.21
C ALA A 137 -3.72 3.87 9.20
N ASP A 138 -2.52 4.39 9.52
CA ASP A 138 -2.34 5.55 10.42
C ASP A 138 -3.00 6.82 9.88
N SER A 139 -2.80 7.11 8.59
CA SER A 139 -3.42 8.26 7.92
C SER A 139 -4.96 8.18 7.87
N ALA A 140 -5.51 6.97 7.90
CA ALA A 140 -6.95 6.72 7.99
C ALA A 140 -7.49 6.71 9.43
N GLY A 141 -6.63 6.90 10.43
CA GLY A 141 -7.01 6.85 11.85
C GLY A 141 -7.37 5.45 12.34
N ILE A 142 -6.85 4.41 11.69
CA ILE A 142 -6.97 3.01 12.10
C ILE A 142 -5.79 2.69 13.03
N ILE A 143 -6.08 2.11 14.19
CA ILE A 143 -5.05 1.68 15.14
C ILE A 143 -4.25 0.55 14.51
N ARG A 144 -2.95 0.75 14.29
CA ARG A 144 -2.10 -0.23 13.57
C ARG A 144 -1.22 -1.04 14.50
N GLY A 145 -0.97 -2.30 14.16
CA GLY A 145 0.02 -3.17 14.79
C GLY A 145 0.82 -3.91 13.73
N ALA A 146 2.07 -4.27 14.03
CA ALA A 146 2.95 -4.95 13.07
C ALA A 146 3.19 -6.39 13.51
N TYR A 147 3.18 -7.33 12.57
CA TYR A 147 3.46 -8.74 12.87
C TYR A 147 4.69 -9.31 12.16
N HIS A 148 5.30 -10.29 12.82
CA HIS A 148 6.41 -11.09 12.32
C HIS A 148 5.97 -12.54 12.11
N PHE A 149 6.04 -13.04 10.88
CA PHE A 149 5.78 -14.44 10.58
C PHE A 149 6.99 -15.31 10.97
N TYR A 150 6.83 -16.13 12.00
CA TYR A 150 7.92 -16.90 12.60
C TYR A 150 8.19 -18.20 11.86
N LEU A 151 9.46 -18.44 11.51
CA LEU A 151 9.94 -19.67 10.89
C LEU A 151 10.74 -20.48 11.93
N PRO A 152 10.20 -21.62 12.42
CA PRO A 152 10.78 -22.34 13.55
C PRO A 152 12.12 -23.00 13.25
N TYR A 153 12.53 -23.11 12.00
CA TYR A 153 13.82 -23.68 11.59
C TYR A 153 14.94 -22.63 11.46
N LEU A 154 14.64 -21.35 11.70
CA LEU A 154 15.60 -20.26 11.70
C LEU A 154 15.95 -19.82 13.12
N ASP A 155 17.01 -19.03 13.23
CA ASP A 155 17.48 -18.48 14.51
C ASP A 155 16.47 -17.46 15.08
N PRO A 156 16.04 -17.60 16.35
CA PRO A 156 15.02 -16.74 16.93
C PRO A 156 15.49 -15.29 17.14
N GLU A 157 16.77 -15.08 17.47
CA GLU A 157 17.31 -13.74 17.72
C GLU A 157 17.46 -12.96 16.41
N GLN A 158 17.94 -13.60 15.34
CA GLN A 158 18.00 -12.98 14.01
C GLN A 158 16.61 -12.64 13.47
N GLN A 159 15.60 -13.46 13.75
CA GLN A 159 14.20 -13.16 13.43
C GLN A 159 13.69 -11.92 14.17
N ALA A 160 13.99 -11.80 15.46
CA ALA A 160 13.66 -10.61 16.24
C ALA A 160 14.37 -9.37 15.70
N ASN A 161 15.67 -9.48 15.38
CA ASN A 161 16.46 -8.39 14.82
C ASN A 161 15.93 -7.93 13.45
N ASN A 162 15.45 -8.84 12.59
CA ASN A 162 14.79 -8.47 11.34
C ASN A 162 13.54 -7.61 11.59
N PHE A 163 12.71 -8.00 12.56
CA PHE A 163 11.52 -7.23 12.94
C PHE A 163 11.91 -5.83 13.49
N LEU A 164 12.86 -5.75 14.43
CA LEU A 164 13.33 -4.49 15.03
C LEU A 164 14.00 -3.54 14.03
N ALA A 165 14.66 -4.09 13.01
CA ALA A 165 15.25 -3.31 11.93
C ALA A 165 14.22 -2.75 10.93
N THR A 166 12.99 -3.25 10.96
CA THR A 166 11.94 -2.91 9.98
C THR A 166 10.83 -2.06 10.60
N VAL A 167 10.44 -2.37 11.83
CA VAL A 167 9.31 -1.74 12.51
C VAL A 167 9.83 -0.63 13.43
N LYS A 168 9.11 0.49 13.45
CA LYS A 168 9.27 1.54 14.45
C LYS A 168 7.88 1.76 15.07
N ILE A 169 7.75 1.37 16.32
CA ILE A 169 6.52 1.52 17.10
C ILE A 169 6.51 2.91 17.74
N SER A 170 5.38 3.59 17.64
CA SER A 170 5.12 4.91 18.21
C SER A 170 3.93 4.85 19.16
N SER A 171 3.74 5.93 19.95
CA SER A 171 2.56 6.08 20.78
C SER A 171 1.27 5.96 19.94
N GLY A 172 0.33 5.16 20.41
CA GLY A 172 -0.92 4.86 19.70
C GLY A 172 -0.88 3.60 18.82
N ASP A 173 0.29 3.02 18.54
CA ASP A 173 0.38 1.73 17.85
C ASP A 173 0.06 0.57 18.82
N LEU A 174 -0.40 -0.57 18.29
CA LEU A 174 -0.55 -1.81 19.06
C LEU A 174 0.81 -2.44 19.36
N PRO A 175 0.91 -3.26 20.43
CA PRO A 175 2.11 -4.04 20.69
C PRO A 175 2.46 -4.96 19.50
N PRO A 176 3.75 -5.28 19.31
CA PRO A 176 4.21 -6.12 18.20
C PRO A 176 3.61 -7.51 18.28
N VAL A 177 3.38 -8.16 17.15
CA VAL A 177 2.82 -9.52 17.10
C VAL A 177 3.89 -10.52 16.67
N LEU A 178 3.99 -11.63 17.40
CA LEU A 178 4.66 -12.84 16.96
C LEU A 178 3.64 -13.83 16.40
N ASP A 179 3.71 -14.10 15.11
CA ASP A 179 2.83 -15.03 14.41
C ASP A 179 3.50 -16.41 14.29
N ILE A 180 2.84 -17.44 14.85
CA ILE A 180 3.36 -18.80 14.96
C ILE A 180 2.31 -19.80 14.47
N GLU A 181 2.56 -20.39 13.31
CA GLU A 181 1.62 -21.36 12.71
C GLU A 181 2.15 -22.78 12.67
N VAL A 182 3.47 -22.96 12.71
CA VAL A 182 4.12 -24.26 12.56
C VAL A 182 5.22 -24.48 13.57
N ARG A 183 5.37 -25.73 14.03
CA ARG A 183 6.45 -26.18 14.92
C ARG A 183 7.71 -26.57 14.15
N GLY A 184 7.55 -26.92 12.87
CA GLY A 184 8.59 -27.59 12.10
C GLY A 184 8.96 -28.93 12.74
N ARG A 185 10.27 -29.26 12.76
CA ARG A 185 10.79 -30.52 13.32
C ARG A 185 11.15 -30.45 14.80
N LYS A 186 11.06 -29.28 15.45
CA LYS A 186 11.49 -29.06 16.85
C LYS A 186 10.53 -29.66 17.85
N SER A 187 10.96 -30.21 18.98
CA SER A 187 10.03 -30.58 20.06
C SER A 187 9.23 -29.36 20.54
N ALA A 188 8.06 -29.58 21.16
CA ALA A 188 7.24 -28.47 21.70
C ALA A 188 8.04 -27.65 22.73
N ALA A 189 8.82 -28.30 23.59
CA ALA A 189 9.67 -27.63 24.57
C ALA A 189 10.75 -26.76 23.91
N GLN A 190 11.40 -27.27 22.85
CA GLN A 190 12.41 -26.48 22.13
C GLN A 190 11.78 -25.30 21.40
N LEU A 191 10.62 -25.49 20.75
CA LEU A 191 9.88 -24.40 20.13
C LEU A 191 9.61 -23.30 21.15
N ARG A 192 9.04 -23.61 22.33
CA ARG A 192 8.76 -22.63 23.38
C ARG A 192 10.02 -21.89 23.83
N LYS A 193 11.15 -22.59 23.97
CA LYS A 193 12.42 -21.96 24.34
C LYS A 193 12.84 -20.91 23.30
N ASP A 194 12.73 -21.24 22.02
CA ASP A 194 13.11 -20.33 20.94
C ASP A 194 12.14 -19.16 20.80
N LEU A 195 10.83 -19.41 20.95
CA LEU A 195 9.82 -18.36 20.98
C LEU A 195 10.08 -17.38 22.12
N LYS A 196 10.47 -17.85 23.30
CA LYS A 196 10.82 -16.99 24.44
C LYS A 196 11.99 -16.07 24.12
N VAL A 197 13.00 -16.55 23.38
CA VAL A 197 14.12 -15.70 22.93
C VAL A 197 13.61 -14.56 22.06
N TRP A 198 12.78 -14.84 21.06
CA TRP A 198 12.20 -13.78 20.21
C TRP A 198 11.37 -12.79 21.04
N LEU A 199 10.49 -13.31 21.90
CA LEU A 199 9.60 -12.49 22.74
C LEU A 199 10.40 -11.57 23.66
N ASP A 200 11.48 -12.06 24.28
CA ASP A 200 12.33 -11.28 25.17
C ASP A 200 13.09 -10.18 24.44
N VAL A 201 13.65 -10.48 23.27
CA VAL A 201 14.37 -9.47 22.48
C VAL A 201 13.43 -8.33 22.08
N VAL A 202 12.21 -8.66 21.63
CA VAL A 202 11.24 -7.65 21.17
C VAL A 202 10.59 -6.90 22.34
N GLU A 203 10.27 -7.59 23.44
CA GLU A 203 9.74 -6.95 24.66
C GLU A 203 10.75 -5.98 25.26
N ASN A 204 12.03 -6.36 25.34
CA ASN A 204 13.09 -5.48 25.84
C ASN A 204 13.30 -4.25 24.94
N ALA A 205 13.20 -4.41 23.63
CA ALA A 205 13.42 -3.32 22.68
C ALA A 205 12.30 -2.27 22.69
N TYR A 206 11.04 -2.70 22.84
CA TYR A 206 9.89 -1.79 22.82
C TYR A 206 9.31 -1.46 24.20
N GLY A 207 9.74 -2.16 25.26
CA GLY A 207 9.21 -1.98 26.61
C GLY A 207 7.76 -2.44 26.78
N VAL A 208 7.21 -3.18 25.82
CA VAL A 208 5.83 -3.68 25.83
C VAL A 208 5.79 -5.15 25.44
N ARG A 209 4.89 -5.92 26.05
CA ARG A 209 4.72 -7.34 25.75
C ARG A 209 4.16 -7.54 24.34
N PRO A 210 4.85 -8.31 23.48
CA PRO A 210 4.29 -8.73 22.21
C PRO A 210 2.98 -9.51 22.37
N ILE A 211 2.10 -9.40 21.39
CA ILE A 211 0.93 -10.25 21.21
C ILE A 211 1.41 -11.56 20.56
N ILE A 212 0.87 -12.70 20.98
CA ILE A 212 1.10 -13.98 20.30
C ILE A 212 -0.11 -14.29 19.42
N TYR A 213 0.12 -14.45 18.12
CA TYR A 213 -0.85 -15.00 17.17
C TYR A 213 -0.57 -16.48 16.90
N THR A 214 -1.63 -17.28 16.84
CA THR A 214 -1.55 -18.67 16.40
C THR A 214 -2.95 -19.24 16.10
N GLY A 215 -3.01 -20.36 15.36
CA GLY A 215 -4.24 -21.13 15.19
C GLY A 215 -4.68 -21.86 16.45
N TYR A 216 -5.99 -22.03 16.65
CA TYR A 216 -6.58 -22.63 17.86
C TYR A 216 -6.00 -24.01 18.19
N SER A 217 -5.96 -24.95 17.24
CA SER A 217 -5.42 -26.30 17.50
C SER A 217 -3.94 -26.26 17.86
N PHE A 218 -3.17 -25.41 17.18
CA PHE A 218 -1.75 -25.24 17.48
C PHE A 218 -1.51 -24.69 18.89
N TYR A 219 -2.34 -23.72 19.31
CA TYR A 219 -2.33 -23.20 20.67
C TYR A 219 -2.56 -24.31 21.70
N ILE A 220 -3.63 -25.09 21.54
CA ILE A 220 -3.96 -26.18 22.47
C ILE A 220 -2.83 -27.20 22.57
N ASP A 221 -2.28 -27.63 21.43
CA ASP A 221 -1.28 -28.68 21.38
C ASP A 221 0.09 -28.25 21.94
N TYR A 222 0.47 -26.98 21.74
CA TYR A 222 1.86 -26.56 21.93
C TYR A 222 2.07 -25.38 22.87
N LEU A 223 1.10 -24.48 23.05
CA LEU A 223 1.29 -23.21 23.74
C LEU A 223 0.41 -23.02 24.99
N ALA A 224 -0.69 -23.76 25.14
CA ALA A 224 -1.55 -23.68 26.32
C ALA A 224 -0.76 -23.95 27.61
N GLY A 225 -0.99 -23.12 28.64
CA GLY A 225 -0.23 -23.14 29.90
C GLY A 225 1.17 -22.52 29.82
N HIS A 226 1.52 -21.91 28.69
CA HIS A 226 2.76 -21.17 28.48
C HIS A 226 2.47 -19.77 27.96
N PHE A 227 3.35 -18.82 28.32
CA PHE A 227 3.25 -17.42 27.90
C PHE A 227 1.94 -16.73 28.33
N ASP A 228 1.32 -17.15 29.43
CA ASP A 228 0.03 -16.62 29.89
C ASP A 228 0.03 -15.12 30.21
N SER A 229 1.21 -14.53 30.43
CA SER A 229 1.40 -13.09 30.62
C SER A 229 1.35 -12.28 29.31
N TYR A 230 1.44 -12.92 28.15
CA TYR A 230 1.42 -12.26 26.85
C TYR A 230 -0.03 -12.18 26.33
N PRO A 231 -0.45 -11.05 25.72
CA PRO A 231 -1.72 -10.98 25.02
C PRO A 231 -1.84 -12.07 23.95
N LEU A 232 -3.07 -12.49 23.67
CA LEU A 232 -3.34 -13.62 22.79
C LEU A 232 -4.28 -13.21 21.65
N TRP A 233 -3.89 -13.57 20.44
CA TRP A 233 -4.66 -13.49 19.21
C TRP A 233 -4.82 -14.92 18.66
N ILE A 234 -6.04 -15.42 18.52
CA ILE A 234 -6.30 -16.78 18.01
C ILE A 234 -6.98 -16.73 16.65
N ALA A 235 -6.51 -17.53 15.72
CA ALA A 235 -7.27 -17.90 14.53
C ALA A 235 -8.12 -19.14 14.78
N HIS A 236 -9.43 -19.01 14.55
CA HIS A 236 -10.37 -20.12 14.56
C HIS A 236 -11.57 -19.76 13.69
N TYR A 237 -11.62 -20.35 12.49
CA TYR A 237 -12.62 -19.98 11.49
C TYR A 237 -13.89 -20.80 11.64
N ASP A 238 -14.99 -20.28 11.08
CA ASP A 238 -16.28 -20.96 10.95
C ASP A 238 -16.91 -21.46 12.27
N VAL A 239 -16.55 -20.84 13.39
CA VAL A 239 -17.17 -21.10 14.70
C VAL A 239 -18.02 -19.91 15.15
N PRO A 240 -19.25 -20.15 15.65
CA PRO A 240 -20.15 -19.06 16.05
C PRO A 240 -19.63 -18.26 17.25
N LYS A 241 -18.78 -18.90 18.07
CA LYS A 241 -18.10 -18.29 19.19
C LYS A 241 -16.84 -19.05 19.52
N LEU A 242 -15.72 -18.34 19.62
CA LEU A 242 -14.49 -18.93 20.13
C LEU A 242 -14.65 -19.28 21.61
N LYS A 243 -14.57 -20.57 21.93
CA LYS A 243 -14.54 -21.08 23.30
C LYS A 243 -13.12 -21.57 23.58
N ILE A 244 -12.27 -20.68 24.10
CA ILE A 244 -11.06 -21.16 24.77
C ILE A 244 -11.52 -21.73 26.11
N GLU A 245 -11.24 -23.00 26.36
CA GLU A 245 -11.68 -23.68 27.58
C GLU A 245 -11.29 -22.87 28.83
N LYS A 246 -12.16 -22.88 29.84
CA LYS A 246 -11.95 -22.20 31.13
C LYS A 246 -10.66 -22.64 31.86
N SER A 247 -9.97 -23.68 31.38
CA SER A 247 -8.72 -24.19 31.94
C SER A 247 -7.50 -23.30 31.63
N THR A 248 -7.63 -22.31 30.74
CA THR A 248 -6.54 -21.36 30.47
C THR A 248 -6.82 -20.04 31.18
N THR A 249 -5.98 -19.65 32.14
CA THR A 249 -6.01 -18.34 32.82
C THR A 249 -5.66 -17.17 31.89
N ARG A 250 -5.25 -17.46 30.65
CA ARG A 250 -4.80 -16.49 29.67
C ARG A 250 -5.98 -15.72 29.07
N LYS A 251 -5.89 -14.39 29.11
CA LYS A 251 -6.89 -13.51 28.51
C LYS A 251 -6.74 -13.48 26.99
N LEU A 252 -7.77 -13.92 26.28
CA LEU A 252 -7.94 -13.72 24.84
C LEU A 252 -8.20 -12.24 24.54
N HIS A 253 -7.45 -11.66 23.60
CA HIS A 253 -7.59 -10.26 23.21
C HIS A 253 -8.12 -10.12 21.79
N PHE A 254 -7.66 -10.95 20.85
CA PHE A 254 -8.09 -10.88 19.46
C PHE A 254 -8.53 -12.25 18.96
N TRP A 255 -9.48 -12.28 18.04
CA TRP A 255 -9.90 -13.49 17.34
C TRP A 255 -10.00 -13.20 15.85
N GLN A 256 -9.19 -13.88 15.06
CA GLN A 256 -9.33 -13.96 13.60
C GLN A 256 -10.39 -15.01 13.30
N TYR A 257 -11.55 -14.56 12.88
CA TYR A 257 -12.74 -15.41 12.77
C TYR A 257 -13.01 -15.88 11.35
N THR A 258 -12.36 -15.28 10.35
CA THR A 258 -12.46 -15.68 8.94
C THR A 258 -11.25 -15.18 8.14
N ASP A 259 -10.84 -15.97 7.16
CA ASP A 259 -9.83 -15.68 6.13
C ASP A 259 -10.45 -15.35 4.76
N ILE A 260 -11.78 -15.36 4.69
CA ILE A 260 -12.56 -15.12 3.47
C ILE A 260 -13.43 -13.86 3.59
N GLY A 261 -13.05 -12.93 4.46
CA GLY A 261 -13.74 -11.67 4.62
C GLY A 261 -13.68 -10.82 3.35
N GLU A 262 -14.73 -10.03 3.12
CA GLU A 262 -14.78 -9.02 2.07
C GLU A 262 -14.97 -7.66 2.74
N VAL A 263 -14.00 -6.76 2.56
CA VAL A 263 -14.00 -5.42 3.16
C VAL A 263 -13.76 -4.39 2.06
N GLY A 264 -14.62 -3.36 1.99
CA GLY A 264 -14.42 -2.26 1.05
C GLY A 264 -13.03 -1.64 1.21
N GLY A 265 -12.33 -1.42 0.10
CA GLY A 265 -10.95 -0.96 0.08
C GLY A 265 -9.89 -2.05 0.03
N VAL A 266 -10.24 -3.34 0.19
CA VAL A 266 -9.34 -4.47 -0.07
C VAL A 266 -9.84 -5.24 -1.30
N GLU A 267 -8.95 -5.53 -2.25
CA GLU A 267 -9.28 -6.35 -3.41
C GLU A 267 -9.26 -7.84 -3.03
N GLY A 268 -10.41 -8.50 -3.12
CA GLY A 268 -10.54 -9.93 -2.82
C GLY A 268 -10.69 -10.22 -1.33
N ARG A 269 -10.13 -11.34 -0.89
CA ARG A 269 -10.29 -11.84 0.48
C ARG A 269 -9.33 -11.17 1.46
N VAL A 270 -9.81 -10.92 2.66
CA VAL A 270 -9.03 -10.40 3.78
C VAL A 270 -9.37 -11.12 5.07
N ASP A 271 -8.36 -11.28 5.90
CA ASP A 271 -8.50 -11.82 7.24
C ASP A 271 -9.22 -10.79 8.13
N CYS A 272 -10.31 -11.22 8.76
CA CYS A 272 -11.13 -10.37 9.62
C CYS A 272 -11.03 -10.80 11.08
N ASN A 273 -10.98 -9.78 11.94
CA ASN A 273 -10.67 -9.92 13.35
C ASN A 273 -11.69 -9.19 14.22
N VAL A 274 -11.87 -9.70 15.43
CA VAL A 274 -12.51 -8.97 16.52
C VAL A 274 -11.56 -8.79 17.69
N PHE A 275 -11.71 -7.66 18.38
CA PHE A 275 -11.08 -7.45 19.68
C PHE A 275 -12.09 -7.72 20.81
N TYR A 276 -11.63 -8.42 21.85
CA TYR A 276 -12.39 -8.71 23.06
C TYR A 276 -12.32 -7.53 24.03
N GLY A 277 -13.14 -6.52 23.76
CA GLY A 277 -13.27 -5.34 24.59
C GLY A 277 -13.93 -4.19 23.85
N SER A 278 -13.98 -3.04 24.52
CA SER A 278 -14.42 -1.78 23.94
C SER A 278 -13.29 -1.07 23.18
N MET A 279 -13.63 -0.03 22.41
CA MET A 279 -12.64 0.86 21.81
C MET A 279 -11.72 1.53 22.84
N ARG A 280 -12.19 1.72 24.08
CA ARG A 280 -11.37 2.24 25.16
C ARG A 280 -10.30 1.22 25.57
N ASP A 281 -10.69 -0.04 25.77
CA ASP A 281 -9.78 -1.11 26.14
C ASP A 281 -8.70 -1.32 25.05
N LEU A 282 -9.09 -1.21 23.76
CA LEU A 282 -8.14 -1.28 22.64
C LEU A 282 -7.11 -0.13 22.71
N ARG A 283 -7.55 1.10 22.98
CA ARG A 283 -6.64 2.26 23.15
C ARG A 283 -5.77 2.14 24.39
N GLU A 284 -6.27 1.52 25.45
CA GLU A 284 -5.47 1.25 26.66
C GLU A 284 -4.34 0.24 26.37
N MET A 285 -4.58 -0.71 25.47
CA MET A 285 -3.56 -1.67 25.01
C MET A 285 -2.46 -1.05 24.13
N CYS A 286 -2.73 0.10 23.48
CA CYS A 286 -1.77 0.76 22.62
C CYS A 286 -0.57 1.29 23.42
N VAL A 287 0.61 1.27 22.79
CA VAL A 287 1.86 1.81 23.31
C VAL A 287 1.68 3.29 23.66
N LYS A 288 2.30 3.73 24.77
CA LYS A 288 2.17 5.07 25.31
C LYS A 288 3.32 5.96 24.91
#